data_AF-A0A2G6D9P9-F1
#
_entry.id   AF-A0A2G6D9P9-F1
#
_cell.length_a   1.000
_cell.length_b   1.000
_cell.length_c   1.000
_cell.angle_alpha   90.00
_cell.angle_beta   90.00
_cell.angle_gamma   90.00
#
_symmetry.space_group_name_H-M   'P 1'
#
loop_
_entity.id
_entity.type
_entity.pdbx_description
1 polymer ?
#
loop_
_entity_poly.entity_id
_entity_poly.type
_entity_poly.pdbx_seq_one_letter_code
_entity_poly.pdbx_strand_id
1 'polypeptide(L)'
;MRYFWITVLIVLSVGCARREHIATPNPDEISTITYRVNSQQFSQQWLFTNNDLTLRYTKRNKRGVLVSNQVKKVTPNDFNWLVTGLENADYKKINSPSRWVNSSFVGGQRAISGAAEVFSVESLGGTHTFQRKGNIRLPPAIEKVAHQIPVLF
;
A
#
# COMPACT_ATOMS: atom_id res chain seq x y z
N MET A 1 11.60 -51.72 -46.50
CA MET A 1 12.71 -50.77 -46.25
C MET A 1 12.09 -49.38 -46.15
N ARG A 2 12.35 -48.53 -45.18
CA ARG A 2 13.31 -48.52 -44.09
C ARG A 2 12.85 -47.34 -43.23
N TYR A 3 12.59 -47.62 -41.96
CA TYR A 3 12.43 -46.62 -40.92
C TYR A 3 13.57 -45.60 -40.98
N PHE A 4 13.26 -44.35 -41.30
CA PHE A 4 14.10 -43.16 -41.21
C PHE A 4 13.11 -42.05 -41.62
N TRP A 5 12.43 -41.34 -40.73
CA TRP A 5 12.97 -40.40 -39.76
C TRP A 5 11.90 -40.08 -38.69
N ILE A 6 11.73 -40.98 -37.72
CA ILE A 6 11.18 -40.62 -36.40
C ILE A 6 12.39 -40.37 -35.52
N THR A 7 12.81 -39.12 -35.39
CA THR A 7 13.59 -38.61 -34.24
C THR A 7 13.91 -37.14 -34.48
N VAL A 8 13.90 -36.38 -33.38
CA VAL A 8 14.27 -34.96 -33.27
C VAL A 8 13.16 -33.95 -33.58
N LEU A 9 12.12 -33.97 -32.75
CA LEU A 9 11.60 -32.71 -32.19
C LEU A 9 11.17 -32.89 -30.72
N ILE A 10 12.04 -33.57 -29.96
CA ILE A 10 12.10 -33.42 -28.51
C ILE A 10 13.18 -32.36 -28.29
N VAL A 11 12.81 -31.28 -27.60
CA VAL A 11 13.62 -30.14 -27.11
C VAL A 11 13.01 -28.84 -27.64
N LEU A 12 11.99 -28.34 -26.93
CA LEU A 12 11.74 -26.91 -26.66
C LEU A 12 10.34 -26.72 -26.05
N SER A 13 10.17 -27.19 -24.82
CA SER A 13 9.21 -26.56 -23.90
C SER A 13 9.65 -26.81 -22.46
N VAL A 14 10.94 -26.56 -22.18
CA VAL A 14 11.39 -26.32 -20.81
C VAL A 14 11.18 -24.83 -20.55
N GLY A 15 10.36 -24.54 -19.53
CA GLY A 15 10.49 -23.29 -18.79
C GLY A 15 9.56 -22.16 -19.22
N CYS A 16 8.29 -22.26 -18.82
CA CYS A 16 7.59 -21.13 -18.20
C CYS A 16 6.48 -21.66 -17.28
N ALA A 17 6.79 -22.65 -16.44
CA ALA A 17 6.07 -22.77 -15.18
C ALA A 17 6.58 -21.63 -14.28
N ARG A 18 6.14 -20.40 -14.53
CA ARG A 18 6.07 -19.43 -13.44
C ARG A 18 5.05 -20.02 -12.49
N ARG A 19 5.52 -20.81 -11.52
CA ARG A 19 4.80 -20.95 -10.27
C ARG A 19 4.84 -19.56 -9.66
N GLU A 20 3.89 -18.73 -10.06
CA GLU A 20 3.41 -17.69 -9.19
C GLU A 20 2.87 -18.47 -7.99
N HIS A 21 3.72 -18.66 -6.99
CA HIS A 21 3.24 -18.85 -5.63
C HIS A 21 2.45 -17.59 -5.33
N ILE A 22 1.18 -17.58 -5.75
CA ILE A 22 0.18 -16.75 -5.13
C ILE A 22 0.10 -17.37 -3.74
N ALA A 23 0.96 -16.89 -2.84
CA ALA A 23 0.77 -17.10 -1.43
C ALA A 23 -0.68 -16.76 -1.19
N THR A 24 -1.48 -17.73 -0.74
CA THR A 24 -2.86 -17.49 -0.35
C THR A 24 -2.75 -16.33 0.63
N PRO A 25 -3.18 -15.10 0.27
CA PRO A 25 -2.78 -13.96 1.06
C PRO A 25 -3.46 -14.15 2.41
N ASN A 26 -2.68 -14.04 3.48
CA ASN A 26 -3.25 -14.12 4.81
C ASN A 26 -4.29 -12.98 4.89
N PRO A 27 -5.54 -13.20 5.37
CA PRO A 27 -6.51 -12.12 5.52
C PRO A 27 -5.95 -10.92 6.31
N ASP A 28 -4.92 -11.16 7.13
CA ASP A 28 -4.20 -10.15 7.90
C ASP A 28 -3.06 -9.45 7.16
N GLU A 29 -2.68 -9.92 5.98
CA GLU A 29 -1.59 -9.35 5.20
C GLU A 29 -1.96 -7.94 4.72
N ILE A 30 -1.11 -6.98 5.10
CA ILE A 30 -1.23 -5.60 4.66
C ILE A 30 -0.73 -5.53 3.21
N SER A 31 -1.64 -5.18 2.31
CA SER A 31 -1.38 -5.07 0.87
C SER A 31 -0.85 -3.68 0.51
N THR A 32 -1.51 -2.62 1.02
CA THR A 32 -1.11 -1.24 0.77
C THR A 32 -1.22 -0.38 2.03
N ILE A 33 -0.31 0.60 2.12
CA ILE A 33 -0.37 1.66 3.14
C ILE A 33 -0.33 2.99 2.43
N THR A 34 -1.32 3.83 2.66
CA THR A 34 -1.40 5.17 2.09
C THR A 34 -1.33 6.22 3.18
N TYR A 35 -0.39 7.13 3.09
CA TYR A 35 -0.35 8.33 3.91
C TYR A 35 -0.47 9.57 3.03
N ARG A 36 -1.39 10.48 3.37
CA ARG A 36 -1.64 11.71 2.64
C ARG A 36 -1.65 12.88 3.60
N VAL A 37 -0.95 13.94 3.21
CA VAL A 37 -0.94 15.23 3.89
C VAL A 37 -1.41 16.29 2.92
N ASN A 38 -2.43 17.05 3.31
CA ASN A 38 -3.00 18.14 2.53
C ASN A 38 -2.69 19.46 3.23
N SER A 39 -1.98 20.33 2.55
CA SER A 39 -1.72 21.71 2.96
C SER A 39 -2.50 22.70 2.11
N GLN A 40 -2.40 23.98 2.46
CA GLN A 40 -2.92 25.07 1.66
C GLN A 40 -2.18 25.27 0.33
N GLN A 41 -1.20 24.46 -0.05
CA GLN A 41 -0.49 24.65 -1.32
C GLN A 41 -0.40 23.34 -2.08
N PHE A 42 -0.22 22.23 -1.37
CA PHE A 42 0.06 20.93 -1.95
C PHE A 42 -0.73 19.82 -1.27
N SER A 43 -1.01 18.78 -2.03
CA SER A 43 -1.39 17.45 -1.54
C SER A 43 -0.21 16.53 -1.77
N GLN A 44 0.34 15.97 -0.70
CA GLN A 44 1.43 15.01 -0.73
C GLN A 44 0.88 13.64 -0.36
N GLN A 45 1.26 12.60 -1.08
CA GLN A 45 0.85 11.23 -0.83
C GLN A 45 2.04 10.29 -0.95
N TRP A 46 2.19 9.43 0.04
CA TRP A 46 3.06 8.27 0.07
C TRP A 46 2.19 7.02 -0.01
N LEU A 47 2.44 6.20 -1.00
CA LEU A 47 1.76 4.92 -1.21
C LEU A 47 2.80 3.80 -1.16
N PHE A 48 2.75 2.98 -0.12
CA PHE A 48 3.47 1.73 -0.04
C PHE A 48 2.64 0.60 -0.61
N THR A 49 3.26 -0.26 -1.40
CA THR A 49 2.66 -1.49 -1.94
C THR A 49 3.55 -2.66 -1.57
N ASN A 50 2.99 -3.63 -0.83
CA ASN A 50 3.72 -4.81 -0.34
C ASN A 50 4.19 -5.70 -1.49
N ASN A 51 3.30 -6.01 -2.44
CA ASN A 51 3.55 -6.94 -3.54
C ASN A 51 4.87 -6.70 -4.29
N ASP A 52 5.23 -5.43 -4.48
CA ASP A 52 6.45 -5.02 -5.18
C ASP A 52 7.48 -4.34 -4.28
N LEU A 53 7.24 -4.23 -2.96
CA LEU A 53 8.01 -3.44 -2.01
C LEU A 53 8.37 -2.06 -2.59
N THR A 54 7.35 -1.33 -3.04
CA THR A 54 7.52 0.00 -3.64
C THR A 54 6.89 1.08 -2.77
N LEU A 55 7.58 2.22 -2.71
CA LEU A 55 7.08 3.46 -2.16
C LEU A 55 6.95 4.48 -3.28
N ARG A 56 5.72 4.90 -3.56
CA ARG A 56 5.41 5.97 -4.51
C ARG A 56 5.08 7.25 -3.76
N TYR A 57 5.87 8.28 -4.00
CA TYR A 57 5.58 9.64 -3.57
C TYR A 57 4.94 10.42 -4.71
N THR A 58 3.80 11.07 -4.43
CA THR A 58 3.17 12.01 -5.35
C THR A 58 2.87 13.32 -4.66
N LYS A 59 3.22 14.43 -5.31
CA LYS A 59 2.90 15.79 -4.89
C LYS A 59 2.04 16.43 -5.96
N ARG A 60 0.87 16.93 -5.57
CA ARG A 60 -0.05 17.70 -6.43
C ARG A 60 -0.23 19.10 -5.86
N ASN A 61 -0.45 20.09 -6.71
CA ASN A 61 -0.85 21.42 -6.25
C ASN A 61 -2.35 21.46 -5.93
N LYS A 62 -2.85 22.59 -5.41
CA LYS A 62 -4.27 22.83 -5.12
C LYS A 62 -5.23 22.62 -6.30
N ARG A 63 -4.75 22.75 -7.54
CA ARG A 63 -5.55 22.52 -8.76
C ARG A 63 -5.55 21.05 -9.19
N GLY A 64 -4.94 20.16 -8.41
CA GLY A 64 -4.82 18.74 -8.72
C GLY A 64 -3.70 18.40 -9.71
N VAL A 65 -2.94 19.40 -10.19
CA VAL A 65 -1.84 19.20 -11.14
C VAL A 65 -0.69 18.49 -10.43
N LEU A 66 -0.18 17.42 -11.05
CA LEU A 66 0.97 16.67 -10.58
C LEU A 66 2.24 17.53 -10.68
N VAL A 67 2.90 17.73 -9.54
CA VAL A 67 4.14 18.53 -9.40
C VAL A 67 5.35 17.61 -9.25
N SER A 68 5.19 16.49 -8.55
CA SER A 68 6.24 15.48 -8.41
C SER A 68 5.61 14.10 -8.35
N ASN A 69 6.29 13.13 -8.97
CA ASN A 69 5.99 11.72 -8.88
C ASN A 69 7.30 10.96 -8.87
N GLN A 70 7.57 10.26 -7.79
CA GLN A 70 8.80 9.51 -7.60
C GLN A 70 8.45 8.15 -7.03
N VAL A 71 9.19 7.13 -7.46
CA VAL A 71 9.02 5.75 -7.01
C VAL A 71 10.37 5.23 -6.56
N LYS A 72 10.40 4.63 -5.38
CA LYS A 72 11.59 4.03 -4.78
C LYS A 72 11.26 2.60 -4.36
N LYS A 73 12.23 1.69 -4.46
CA LYS A 73 12.14 0.36 -3.85
C LYS A 73 12.50 0.49 -2.37
N VAL A 74 11.68 -0.10 -1.51
CA VAL A 74 11.92 -0.11 -0.07
C VAL A 74 12.50 -1.45 0.35
N THR A 75 13.27 -1.47 1.43
CA THR A 75 13.81 -2.73 1.92
C THR A 75 12.71 -3.52 2.64
N PRO A 76 12.80 -4.86 2.68
CA PRO A 76 11.90 -5.67 3.50
C PRO A 76 11.89 -5.23 4.97
N ASN A 77 13.02 -4.74 5.49
CA ASN A 77 13.13 -4.25 6.87
C ASN A 77 12.29 -2.99 7.11
N ASP A 78 12.33 -2.02 6.18
CA ASP A 78 11.53 -0.79 6.28
C ASP A 78 10.03 -1.12 6.26
N PHE A 79 9.63 -2.05 5.40
CA PHE A 79 8.25 -2.50 5.31
C PHE A 79 7.81 -3.27 6.57
N ASN A 80 8.63 -4.20 7.05
CA ASN A 80 8.35 -4.96 8.26
C ASN A 80 8.23 -4.05 9.48
N TRP A 81 9.05 -3.01 9.61
CA TRP A 81 8.92 -2.02 10.68
C TRP A 81 7.55 -1.32 10.64
N LEU A 82 7.08 -0.90 9.45
CA LEU A 82 5.76 -0.29 9.28
C LEU A 82 4.63 -1.24 9.68
N VAL A 83 4.67 -2.48 9.17
CA VAL A 83 3.66 -3.50 9.47
C VAL A 83 3.65 -3.81 10.97
N THR A 84 4.81 -4.07 11.56
CA THR A 84 4.96 -4.35 13.00
C THR A 84 4.47 -3.18 13.85
N GLY A 85 4.75 -1.94 13.44
CA GLY A 85 4.25 -0.74 14.10
C GLY A 85 2.73 -0.65 14.10
N LEU A 86 2.08 -1.05 12.99
CA LEU A 86 0.63 -1.09 12.86
C LEU A 86 0.01 -2.22 13.68
N GLU A 87 0.60 -3.42 13.64
CA GLU A 87 0.17 -4.57 14.43
C GLU A 87 0.27 -4.29 15.93
N ASN A 88 1.40 -3.72 16.39
CA ASN A 88 1.58 -3.28 17.77
C ASN A 88 0.61 -2.16 18.18
N ALA A 89 0.17 -1.35 17.22
CA ALA A 89 -0.85 -0.33 17.45
C ALA A 89 -2.27 -0.93 17.51
N ASP A 90 -2.44 -2.24 17.28
CA ASP A 90 -3.74 -2.91 17.23
C ASP A 90 -4.72 -2.17 16.29
N TYR A 91 -4.23 -1.71 15.13
CA TYR A 91 -4.96 -0.74 14.28
C TYR A 91 -6.39 -1.17 13.92
N LYS A 92 -6.62 -2.48 13.78
CA LYS A 92 -7.94 -3.07 13.51
C LYS A 92 -8.93 -2.88 14.66
N LYS A 93 -8.46 -2.75 15.90
CA LYS A 93 -9.27 -2.60 17.12
C LYS A 93 -9.46 -1.14 17.56
N ILE A 94 -8.69 -0.19 17.04
CA ILE A 94 -8.75 1.22 17.45
C ILE A 94 -10.13 1.83 17.18
N ASN A 95 -11.00 1.90 18.19
CA ASN A 95 -12.26 2.63 18.08
C ASN A 95 -12.00 4.12 18.29
N SER A 96 -11.77 4.84 17.19
CA SER A 96 -11.54 6.30 17.20
C SER A 96 -12.55 7.00 16.30
N PRO A 97 -13.03 8.21 16.65
CA PRO A 97 -13.82 9.04 15.74
C PRO A 97 -13.06 9.43 14.45
N SER A 98 -11.75 9.24 14.44
CA SER A 98 -10.92 9.38 13.23
C SER A 98 -11.01 8.17 12.29
N ARG A 99 -11.45 7.01 12.77
CA ARG A 99 -11.45 5.74 12.04
C ARG A 99 -12.71 5.56 11.20
N TRP A 100 -12.50 5.21 9.94
CA TRP A 100 -13.49 4.75 8.99
C TRP A 100 -13.07 3.37 8.50
N VAL A 101 -14.00 2.42 8.48
CA VAL A 101 -13.76 1.07 7.97
C VAL A 101 -14.62 0.89 6.72
N ASN A 102 -14.00 0.83 5.56
CA ASN A 102 -14.68 0.53 4.31
C ASN A 102 -14.27 -0.89 3.90
N SER A 103 -15.20 -1.84 4.03
CA SER A 103 -14.98 -3.25 3.70
C SER A 103 -15.38 -3.60 2.27
N SER A 104 -15.33 -2.64 1.33
CA SER A 104 -15.80 -2.89 -0.03
C SER A 104 -14.98 -2.14 -1.08
N PHE A 105 -14.41 -2.93 -2.00
CA PHE A 105 -13.82 -2.57 -3.29
C PHE A 105 -12.36 -2.07 -3.33
N VAL A 106 -11.49 -2.96 -3.80
CA VAL A 106 -10.19 -2.68 -4.44
C VAL A 106 -10.47 -1.85 -5.69
N GLY A 107 -9.91 -0.65 -5.76
CA GLY A 107 -10.04 0.23 -6.93
C GLY A 107 -10.85 1.48 -6.66
N GLY A 108 -10.19 2.47 -6.07
CA GLY A 108 -10.72 3.82 -5.95
C GLY A 108 -11.04 4.21 -4.52
N GLN A 109 -10.00 4.43 -3.71
CA GLN A 109 -10.11 5.35 -2.58
C GLN A 109 -10.65 6.69 -3.11
N ARG A 110 -11.97 6.87 -3.04
CA ARG A 110 -12.59 8.19 -3.18
C ARG A 110 -11.90 9.07 -2.15
N ALA A 111 -11.08 9.98 -2.65
CA ALA A 111 -10.27 10.84 -1.83
C ALA A 111 -11.18 11.53 -0.81
N ILE A 112 -10.90 11.32 0.47
CA ILE A 112 -11.54 12.09 1.54
C ILE A 112 -11.11 13.55 1.32
N SER A 113 -11.98 14.30 0.66
CA SER A 113 -11.77 15.70 0.32
C SER A 113 -11.87 16.52 1.61
N GLY A 114 -10.80 17.24 1.94
CA GLY A 114 -10.79 18.22 3.04
C GLY A 114 -10.28 17.74 4.41
N ALA A 115 -9.76 16.52 4.55
CA ALA A 115 -8.96 16.15 5.74
C ALA A 115 -7.52 16.67 5.59
N ALA A 116 -6.94 17.20 6.67
CA ALA A 116 -5.56 17.70 6.66
C ALA A 116 -4.55 16.55 6.53
N GLU A 117 -4.83 15.43 7.18
CA GLU A 117 -4.05 14.21 7.07
C GLU A 117 -4.98 13.00 6.95
N VAL A 118 -4.58 12.03 6.15
CA VAL A 118 -5.28 10.76 5.98
C VAL A 118 -4.25 9.63 5.99
N PHE A 119 -4.46 8.63 6.83
CA PHE A 119 -3.66 7.42 6.88
C PHE A 119 -4.58 6.23 6.59
N SER A 120 -4.22 5.34 5.69
CA SER A 120 -5.05 4.19 5.32
C SER A 120 -4.22 2.93 5.21
N VAL A 121 -4.76 1.84 5.74
CA VAL A 121 -4.19 0.50 5.66
C VAL A 121 -5.18 -0.38 4.95
N GLU A 122 -4.75 -0.97 3.85
CA GLU A 122 -5.54 -1.93 3.07
C GLU A 122 -5.03 -3.33 3.35
N SER A 123 -5.93 -4.19 3.80
CA SER A 123 -5.72 -5.63 3.96
C SER A 123 -6.82 -6.37 3.22
N LEU A 124 -6.68 -7.69 3.09
CA LEU A 124 -7.77 -8.52 2.58
C LEU A 124 -9.06 -8.42 3.42
N GLY A 125 -8.94 -8.16 4.72
CA GLY A 125 -10.08 -7.94 5.63
C GLY A 125 -10.80 -6.59 5.44
N GLY A 126 -10.28 -5.71 4.59
CA GLY A 126 -10.85 -4.40 4.30
C GLY A 126 -9.86 -3.25 4.50
N THR A 127 -10.35 -2.02 4.28
CA THR A 127 -9.57 -0.80 4.44
C THR A 127 -9.90 -0.11 5.76
N HIS A 128 -8.87 0.16 6.56
CA HIS A 128 -8.95 1.00 7.75
C HIS A 128 -8.34 2.36 7.45
N THR A 129 -9.17 3.42 7.50
CA THR A 129 -8.74 4.79 7.24
C THR A 129 -8.86 5.63 8.50
N PHE A 130 -7.80 6.34 8.85
CA PHE A 130 -7.74 7.32 9.93
C PHE A 130 -7.54 8.71 9.34
N GLN A 131 -8.20 9.72 9.90
CA GLN A 131 -8.09 11.09 9.42
C GLN A 131 -7.86 12.11 10.54
N ARG A 132 -7.12 13.16 10.22
CA ARG A 132 -7.04 14.40 11.01
C ARG A 132 -7.88 15.48 10.34
N LYS A 133 -8.91 15.97 11.03
CA LYS A 133 -9.81 17.03 10.53
C LYS A 133 -10.43 17.81 11.68
N GLY A 134 -10.22 19.12 11.73
CA GLY A 134 -10.72 19.97 12.80
C GLY A 134 -10.23 19.48 14.17
N ASN A 135 -11.16 19.17 15.07
CA ASN A 135 -10.86 18.66 16.41
C ASN A 135 -10.55 17.15 16.45
N ILE A 136 -10.71 16.42 15.34
CA ILE A 136 -10.41 15.00 15.25
C ILE A 136 -8.91 14.83 15.00
N ARG A 137 -8.22 14.17 15.93
CA ARG A 137 -6.79 13.83 15.83
C ARG A 137 -6.62 12.37 15.42
N LEU A 138 -5.46 12.07 14.81
CA LEU A 138 -5.04 10.69 14.61
C LEU A 138 -4.81 10.04 15.98
N PRO A 139 -5.10 8.72 16.11
CA PRO A 139 -4.74 7.97 17.30
C PRO A 139 -3.21 8.03 17.49
N PRO A 140 -2.69 8.22 18.72
CA PRO A 140 -1.26 8.43 18.94
C PRO A 140 -0.35 7.33 18.38
N ALA A 141 -0.79 6.07 18.44
CA ALA A 141 -0.04 4.95 17.88
C ALA A 141 0.06 5.00 16.35
N ILE A 142 -1.03 5.37 15.67
CA ILE A 142 -1.08 5.55 14.21
C ILE A 142 -0.27 6.78 13.78
N GLU A 143 -0.36 7.87 14.56
CA GLU A 143 0.39 9.10 14.29
C GLU A 143 1.91 8.84 14.26
N LYS A 144 2.43 8.06 15.21
CA LYS A 144 3.85 7.67 15.24
C LYS A 144 4.28 6.94 13.97
N VAL A 145 3.48 5.98 13.50
CA VAL A 145 3.78 5.23 12.27
C VAL A 145 3.67 6.14 11.04
N ALA A 146 2.60 6.95 10.97
CA ALA A 146 2.34 7.85 9.85
C ALA A 146 3.47 8.89 9.65
N HIS A 147 4.00 9.44 10.75
CA HIS A 147 5.07 10.44 10.69
C HIS A 147 6.45 9.87 10.32
N GLN A 148 6.65 8.56 10.43
CA GLN A 148 7.89 7.93 9.99
C GLN A 148 7.92 7.68 8.47
N ILE A 149 6.76 7.54 7.83
CA ILE A 149 6.67 7.27 6.39
C ILE A 149 7.45 8.27 5.52
N PRO A 150 7.33 9.60 5.73
CA PRO A 150 8.11 10.56 4.97
C PRO A 150 9.63 10.41 5.11
N VAL A 151 10.12 9.84 6.21
CA VAL A 151 11.57 9.64 6.48
C VAL A 151 12.12 8.46 5.66
N LEU A 152 11.29 7.49 5.28
CA LEU A 152 11.68 6.34 4.48
C LEU A 152 11.90 6.69 2.99
N PHE A 153 11.45 7.87 2.58
CA PHE A 153 11.55 8.36 1.21
C PHE A 153 12.87 9.10 0.98
#